data_AF-A0A929E608-F1
#
_entry.id   AF-A0A929E608-F1
#
_cell.length_a   1.000
_cell.length_b   1.000
_cell.length_c   1.000
_cell.angle_alpha   90.00
_cell.angle_beta   90.00
_cell.angle_gamma   90.00
#
_symmetry.space_group_name_H-M   'P 1'
#
loop_
_entity.id
_entity.type
_entity.pdbx_description
1 polymer ?
#
loop_
_entity_poly.entity_id
_entity_poly.type
_entity_poly.pdbx_seq_one_letter_code
_entity_poly.pdbx_strand_id
1 'polypeptide(L)'
;MKKMVLSFLSSLKLTIALLIIIAALSILGTVIPQEYGAGESFTRMSPGLVKTFRSLQLLDLYHSVWFIILMCLLSLNLIACSLKRFPTSWKLFTATPSLDRTKPFEDLSPDNIVMIEGERSGSTSRLERLLIKRYKRFRRKDTDTATTFYGEKGAYSHFGVYIVHASILIIIAGAIIGSLWGFEGFVNLAEGEFTDTVYVGRQKSLKKLDYTVRCDKFSIAYYDNGMPKEYRSDLSFLENNAVIFQGPLLVNHPVTIKGIKFYQASYGTIPGGRVHITITRGNDKGT
;
A
#
# COMPACT_ATOMS: atom_id res chain seq x y z
N MET A 1 -4.10 14.94 -33.57
CA MET A 1 -4.71 14.13 -32.48
C MET A 1 -3.70 13.49 -31.53
N LYS A 2 -2.78 12.61 -31.95
CA LYS A 2 -1.86 11.88 -31.03
C LYS A 2 -1.05 12.76 -30.07
N LYS A 3 -0.50 13.89 -30.54
CA LYS A 3 0.25 14.85 -29.70
C LYS A 3 -0.61 15.54 -28.63
N MET A 4 -1.89 15.79 -28.94
CA MET A 4 -2.84 16.47 -28.05
C MET A 4 -3.35 15.55 -26.94
N VAL A 5 -3.59 14.27 -27.27
CA VAL A 5 -3.95 13.25 -26.27
C VAL A 5 -2.78 13.00 -25.32
N LEU A 6 -1.56 12.88 -25.85
CA LEU A 6 -0.37 12.70 -25.02
C LEU A 6 -0.07 13.92 -24.14
N SER A 7 -0.30 15.15 -24.62
CA SER A 7 -0.11 16.35 -23.81
C SER A 7 -1.15 16.45 -22.68
N PHE A 8 -2.40 16.07 -22.95
CA PHE A 8 -3.45 16.00 -21.93
C PHE A 8 -3.15 14.92 -20.88
N LEU A 9 -2.84 13.69 -21.32
CA LEU A 9 -2.51 12.57 -20.44
C LEU A 9 -1.21 12.78 -19.65
N SER A 10 -0.30 13.64 -20.11
CA SER A 10 0.93 13.99 -19.38
C SER A 10 0.84 15.30 -18.58
N SER A 11 -0.37 15.75 -18.26
CA SER A 11 -0.63 16.97 -17.48
C SER A 11 -0.52 16.73 -15.98
N LEU A 12 0.29 17.54 -15.29
CA LEU A 12 0.37 17.53 -13.82
C LEU A 12 -0.94 17.98 -13.16
N LYS A 13 -1.68 18.89 -13.81
CA LYS A 13 -3.00 19.34 -13.31
C LYS A 13 -3.99 18.17 -13.29
N LEU A 14 -3.94 17.32 -14.32
CA LEU A 14 -4.76 16.12 -14.39
C LEU A 14 -4.35 15.14 -13.28
N THR A 15 -3.05 14.91 -13.07
CA THR A 15 -2.56 14.04 -11.99
C THR A 15 -3.10 14.48 -10.62
N ILE A 16 -2.95 15.77 -10.28
CA ILE A 16 -3.38 16.32 -8.99
C ILE A 16 -4.90 16.19 -8.84
N ALA A 17 -5.67 16.50 -9.88
CA ALA A 17 -7.12 16.37 -9.84
C ALA A 17 -7.55 14.90 -9.62
N LEU A 18 -6.94 13.94 -10.33
CA LEU A 18 -7.23 12.52 -10.16
C LEU A 18 -6.90 12.03 -8.76
N LEU A 19 -5.75 12.43 -8.21
CA LEU A 19 -5.37 12.06 -6.83
C LEU A 19 -6.38 12.58 -5.80
N ILE A 20 -6.81 13.85 -5.93
CA ILE A 20 -7.80 14.44 -5.02
C ILE A 20 -9.14 13.69 -5.12
N ILE A 21 -9.62 13.41 -6.33
CA ILE A 21 -10.88 12.70 -6.56
C ILE A 21 -10.81 11.29 -5.96
N ILE A 22 -9.77 10.53 -6.28
CA ILE A 22 -9.59 9.16 -5.77
C ILE A 22 -9.47 9.16 -4.23
N ALA A 23 -8.74 10.11 -3.65
CA ALA A 23 -8.60 10.24 -2.21
C ALA A 23 -9.95 10.54 -1.53
N ALA A 24 -10.70 11.52 -2.04
CA ALA A 24 -12.02 11.88 -1.50
C ALA A 24 -13.01 10.70 -1.55
N LEU A 25 -13.00 9.95 -2.66
CA LEU A 25 -13.83 8.77 -2.83
C LEU A 25 -13.40 7.63 -1.91
N SER A 26 -12.09 7.42 -1.73
CA SER A 26 -11.58 6.38 -0.81
C SER A 26 -11.96 6.68 0.65
N ILE A 27 -11.90 7.95 1.05
CA ILE A 27 -12.40 8.39 2.36
C ILE A 27 -13.91 8.10 2.48
N LEU A 28 -14.69 8.46 1.46
CA LEU A 28 -16.13 8.19 1.43
C LEU A 28 -16.43 6.68 1.52
N GLY A 29 -15.72 5.84 0.77
CA GLY A 29 -15.88 4.38 0.79
C GLY A 29 -15.44 3.73 2.10
N THR A 30 -14.61 4.41 2.90
CA THR A 30 -14.26 3.96 4.26
C THR A 30 -15.38 4.27 5.25
N VAL A 31 -16.10 5.38 5.07
CA VAL A 31 -17.21 5.79 5.94
C VAL A 31 -18.50 5.04 5.59
N ILE A 32 -18.75 4.79 4.30
CA ILE A 32 -19.93 4.05 3.83
C ILE A 32 -19.71 2.56 4.06
N PRO A 33 -20.61 1.86 4.78
CA PRO A 33 -20.50 0.43 4.99
C PRO A 33 -20.53 -0.33 3.66
N GLN A 34 -19.50 -1.14 3.41
CA GLN A 34 -19.37 -1.93 2.18
C GLN A 34 -20.20 -3.22 2.29
N GLU A 35 -20.80 -3.67 1.18
CA GLU A 35 -21.88 -4.66 1.13
C GLU A 35 -21.55 -6.02 1.76
N TYR A 36 -20.26 -6.35 1.88
CA TYR A 36 -19.80 -7.64 2.37
C TYR A 36 -19.29 -7.52 3.81
N GLY A 37 -20.16 -7.84 4.78
CA GLY A 37 -19.86 -7.76 6.23
C GLY A 37 -20.65 -6.67 6.99
N ALA A 38 -21.30 -5.74 6.29
CA ALA A 38 -22.08 -4.66 6.88
C ALA A 38 -23.56 -5.00 7.14
N GLY A 39 -23.91 -6.28 7.29
CA GLY A 39 -25.30 -6.74 7.44
C GLY A 39 -26.09 -5.99 8.51
N GLU A 40 -25.53 -5.85 9.71
CA GLU A 40 -26.15 -5.06 10.79
C GLU A 40 -26.20 -3.57 10.46
N SER A 41 -25.16 -3.01 9.85
CA SER A 41 -25.09 -1.59 9.50
C SER A 41 -26.19 -1.17 8.51
N PHE A 42 -26.56 -2.05 7.58
CA PHE A 42 -27.66 -1.78 6.64
C PHE A 42 -29.03 -1.75 7.28
N THR A 43 -29.26 -2.53 8.34
CA THR A 43 -30.53 -2.48 9.08
C THR A 43 -30.77 -1.14 9.78
N ARG A 44 -29.69 -0.39 10.06
CA ARG A 44 -29.75 0.94 10.66
C ARG A 44 -29.91 2.08 9.65
N MET A 45 -29.78 1.79 8.34
CA MET A 45 -29.93 2.76 7.26
C MET A 45 -31.33 2.72 6.66
N SER A 46 -31.80 3.86 6.13
CA SER A 46 -33.08 3.89 5.43
C SER A 46 -33.01 3.10 4.11
N PRO A 47 -34.06 2.34 3.74
CA PRO A 47 -34.06 1.54 2.52
C PRO A 47 -33.81 2.37 1.24
N GLY A 48 -34.30 3.62 1.23
CA GLY A 48 -34.07 4.55 0.12
C GLY A 48 -32.59 4.93 -0.04
N LEU A 49 -31.87 5.17 1.05
CA LEU A 49 -30.45 5.49 1.02
C LEU A 49 -29.62 4.30 0.52
N VAL A 50 -29.91 3.10 1.03
CA VAL A 50 -29.26 1.85 0.59
C VAL A 50 -29.48 1.64 -0.90
N LYS A 51 -30.70 1.85 -1.40
CA LYS A 51 -31.02 1.73 -2.84
C LYS A 51 -30.20 2.72 -3.68
N THR A 52 -30.10 3.98 -3.23
CA THR A 52 -29.31 5.01 -3.92
C THR A 52 -27.82 4.67 -3.94
N PHE A 53 -27.24 4.30 -2.79
CA PHE A 53 -25.82 3.93 -2.70
C PHE A 53 -25.50 2.70 -3.54
N ARG A 54 -26.39 1.70 -3.56
CA ARG A 54 -26.26 0.52 -4.43
C ARG A 54 -26.30 0.91 -5.91
N SER A 55 -27.21 1.81 -6.30
CA SER A 55 -27.32 2.31 -7.68
C SER A 55 -26.06 3.06 -8.13
N LEU A 56 -25.40 3.78 -7.22
CA LEU A 56 -24.15 4.49 -7.48
C LEU A 56 -22.90 3.60 -7.32
N GLN A 57 -23.07 2.32 -6.96
CA GLN A 57 -22.00 1.38 -6.62
C GLN A 57 -21.12 1.81 -5.44
N LEU A 58 -21.64 2.66 -4.53
CA LEU A 58 -20.90 3.15 -3.35
C LEU A 58 -20.77 2.10 -2.23
N LEU A 59 -21.65 1.09 -2.24
CA LEU A 59 -21.58 -0.05 -1.32
C LEU A 59 -20.55 -1.10 -1.75
N ASP A 60 -20.00 -0.99 -2.96
CA ASP A 60 -18.91 -1.83 -3.47
C ASP A 60 -17.96 -0.96 -4.31
N LEU A 61 -17.47 0.11 -3.67
CA LEU A 61 -16.77 1.20 -4.35
C LEU A 61 -15.52 0.71 -5.09
N TYR A 62 -14.73 -0.13 -4.43
CA TYR A 62 -13.41 -0.54 -4.92
C TYR A 62 -13.49 -1.48 -6.14
N HIS A 63 -14.64 -2.12 -6.36
CA HIS A 63 -14.92 -2.94 -7.54
C HIS A 63 -15.74 -2.22 -8.60
N SER A 64 -16.15 -0.97 -8.34
CA SER A 64 -16.91 -0.17 -9.28
C SER A 64 -16.14 0.07 -10.59
N VAL A 65 -16.84 -0.09 -11.72
CA VAL A 65 -16.28 0.15 -13.06
C VAL A 65 -15.75 1.58 -13.16
N TRP A 66 -16.48 2.56 -12.63
CA TRP A 66 -16.08 3.96 -12.72
C TRP A 66 -14.86 4.27 -11.82
N PHE A 67 -14.74 3.60 -10.67
CA PHE A 67 -13.57 3.74 -9.80
C PHE A 67 -12.33 3.10 -10.43
N ILE A 68 -12.48 1.91 -11.01
CA ILE A 68 -11.40 1.24 -11.77
C ILE A 68 -10.95 2.09 -12.95
N ILE A 69 -11.86 2.74 -13.68
CA ILE A 69 -11.51 3.68 -14.75
C ILE A 69 -10.65 4.83 -14.23
N LEU A 70 -10.97 5.40 -13.06
CA LEU A 70 -10.14 6.45 -12.44
C LEU A 70 -8.73 5.93 -12.10
N MET A 71 -8.62 4.72 -11.55
CA MET A 71 -7.33 4.09 -11.23
C MET A 71 -6.50 3.81 -12.49
N CYS A 72 -7.13 3.33 -13.56
CA CYS A 72 -6.51 3.14 -14.87
C CYS A 72 -6.05 4.46 -15.48
N LEU A 73 -6.89 5.51 -15.39
CA LEU A 73 -6.56 6.83 -15.92
C LEU A 73 -5.38 7.47 -15.18
N LEU A 74 -5.34 7.34 -13.85
CA LEU A 74 -4.19 7.76 -13.03
C LEU A 74 -2.93 6.99 -13.44
N SER A 75 -3.03 5.68 -13.64
CA SER A 75 -1.90 4.84 -14.05
C SER A 75 -1.35 5.26 -15.41
N LEU A 76 -2.22 5.44 -16.40
CA LEU A 76 -1.84 5.92 -17.74
C LEU A 76 -1.20 7.32 -17.68
N ASN A 77 -1.73 8.21 -16.85
CA ASN A 77 -1.17 9.54 -16.63
C ASN A 77 0.23 9.48 -16.02
N LEU A 78 0.46 8.66 -14.98
CA LEU A 78 1.79 8.48 -14.38
C LEU A 78 2.79 7.90 -15.37
N ILE A 79 2.39 6.92 -16.18
CA ILE A 79 3.23 6.35 -17.25
C ILE A 79 3.60 7.43 -18.27
N ALA A 80 2.61 8.19 -18.77
CA ALA A 80 2.83 9.24 -19.76
C ALA A 80 3.74 10.36 -19.21
N CYS A 81 3.53 10.81 -17.97
CA CYS A 81 4.39 11.78 -17.29
C CYS A 81 5.82 11.28 -17.15
N SER A 82 6.00 10.01 -16.75
CA SER A 82 7.32 9.39 -16.59
C SER A 82 8.06 9.31 -17.93
N LEU A 83 7.42 8.77 -18.97
CA LEU A 83 8.00 8.64 -20.30
C LEU A 83 8.39 9.99 -20.91
N LYS A 84 7.52 11.00 -20.77
CA LYS A 84 7.80 12.35 -21.26
C LYS A 84 9.01 12.98 -20.59
N ARG A 85 9.22 12.72 -19.29
CA ARG A 85 10.32 13.31 -18.51
C ARG A 85 11.61 12.51 -18.58
N PHE A 86 11.55 11.23 -18.96
CA PHE A 86 12.70 10.32 -19.03
C PHE A 86 13.89 10.85 -19.84
N PRO A 87 13.71 11.43 -21.04
CA PRO A 87 14.84 11.96 -21.82
C PRO A 87 15.61 13.05 -21.09
N THR A 88 14.92 13.92 -20.34
CA THR A 88 15.55 14.99 -19.55
C THR A 88 16.36 14.41 -18.40
N SER A 89 15.79 13.47 -17.64
CA SER A 89 16.50 12.81 -16.54
C SER A 89 17.71 12.02 -17.02
N TRP A 90 17.58 11.35 -18.17
CA TRP A 90 18.69 10.65 -18.81
C TRP A 90 19.80 11.61 -19.25
N LYS A 91 19.42 12.73 -19.90
CA LYS A 91 20.36 13.79 -20.28
C LYS A 91 21.09 14.36 -19.08
N LEU A 92 20.42 14.59 -17.95
CA LEU A 92 21.06 15.07 -16.72
C LEU A 92 22.01 14.02 -16.14
N PHE A 93 21.62 12.75 -16.15
CA PHE A 93 22.47 11.65 -15.68
C PHE A 93 23.74 11.46 -16.52
N THR A 94 23.65 11.62 -17.85
CA THR A 94 24.79 11.48 -18.77
C THR A 94 25.53 12.79 -19.02
N ALA A 95 24.94 13.94 -18.66
CA ALA A 95 25.55 15.24 -18.84
C ALA A 95 26.91 15.28 -18.12
N THR A 96 27.87 15.85 -18.84
CA THR A 96 29.17 16.23 -18.28
C THR A 96 29.19 17.75 -18.26
N PRO A 97 28.99 18.38 -17.08
CA PRO A 97 28.99 19.84 -17.01
C PRO A 97 30.32 20.38 -17.52
N SER A 98 30.27 21.34 -18.43
CA SER A 98 31.47 22.03 -18.89
C SER A 98 32.09 22.81 -17.75
N LEU A 99 33.40 22.69 -17.61
CA LEU A 99 34.19 23.56 -16.73
C LEU A 99 34.37 24.96 -17.34
N ASP A 100 34.10 25.12 -18.65
CA ASP A 100 33.86 26.42 -19.29
C ASP A 100 32.45 26.90 -18.98
N ARG A 101 32.34 27.58 -17.86
CA ARG A 101 31.34 28.63 -17.69
C ARG A 101 32.09 29.94 -17.81
N THR A 102 31.52 30.94 -18.47
CA THR A 102 32.22 32.21 -18.74
C THR A 102 32.67 32.90 -17.44
N LYS A 103 31.87 32.81 -16.36
CA LYS A 103 32.11 33.45 -15.06
C LYS A 103 31.46 32.67 -13.87
N PRO A 104 31.82 31.41 -13.59
CA PRO A 104 31.14 30.59 -12.56
C PRO A 104 31.35 31.09 -11.12
N PHE A 105 32.32 31.99 -10.91
CA PHE A 105 32.81 32.40 -9.60
C PHE A 105 32.85 33.93 -9.41
N GLU A 106 32.29 34.70 -10.35
CA GLU A 106 32.40 36.17 -10.36
C GLU A 106 31.56 36.84 -9.25
N ASP A 107 30.48 36.19 -8.81
CA ASP A 107 29.59 36.66 -7.73
C ASP A 107 29.58 35.71 -6.52
N LEU A 108 30.74 35.16 -6.15
CA LEU A 108 30.82 34.32 -4.94
C LEU A 108 30.67 35.16 -3.67
N SER A 109 29.73 34.78 -2.80
CA SER A 109 29.70 35.28 -1.42
C SER A 109 31.07 35.05 -0.73
N PRO A 110 31.59 36.00 0.06
CA PRO A 110 32.83 35.82 0.83
C PRO A 110 32.88 34.54 1.65
N ASP A 111 31.72 34.05 2.13
CA ASP A 111 31.61 32.80 2.91
C ASP A 111 32.00 31.54 2.11
N ASN A 112 32.00 31.62 0.78
CA ASN A 112 32.42 30.53 -0.11
C ASN A 112 33.88 30.67 -0.57
N ILE A 113 34.63 31.64 -0.02
CA ILE A 113 36.03 31.89 -0.34
C ILE A 113 36.87 31.55 0.88
N VAL A 114 37.83 30.65 0.71
CA VAL A 114 38.81 30.30 1.75
C VAL A 114 40.20 30.62 1.24
N MET A 115 40.89 31.51 1.95
CA MET A 115 42.28 31.86 1.67
C MET A 115 43.18 30.86 2.38
N ILE A 116 44.11 30.25 1.63
CA ILE A 116 45.05 29.25 2.15
C ILE A 116 46.46 29.72 1.83
N GLU A 117 47.33 29.76 2.83
CA GLU A 117 48.75 30.01 2.64
C GLU A 117 49.44 28.78 2.02
N GLY A 118 50.20 29.01 0.95
CA GLY A 118 51.02 27.98 0.32
C GLY A 118 51.14 28.13 -1.19
N GLU A 119 52.00 27.30 -1.80
CA GLU A 119 52.16 27.24 -3.24
C GLU A 119 50.92 26.62 -3.90
N ARG A 120 50.48 27.21 -5.02
CA ARG A 120 49.31 26.75 -5.79
C ARG A 120 49.38 25.26 -6.14
N SER A 121 50.55 24.77 -6.57
CA SER A 121 50.77 23.36 -6.95
C SER A 121 50.56 22.40 -5.77
N GLY A 122 51.05 22.76 -4.57
CA GLY A 122 50.89 22.00 -3.34
C GLY A 122 49.45 21.99 -2.83
N SER A 123 48.78 23.14 -2.84
CA SER A 123 47.40 23.29 -2.36
C SER A 123 46.39 22.56 -3.26
N THR A 124 46.54 22.66 -4.59
CA THR A 124 45.69 21.96 -5.56
C THR A 124 45.79 20.44 -5.41
N SER A 125 47.00 19.89 -5.26
CA SER A 125 47.22 18.44 -5.07
C SER A 125 46.61 17.90 -3.77
N ARG A 126 46.65 18.68 -2.69
CA ARG A 126 46.01 18.32 -1.41
C ARG A 126 44.49 18.30 -1.55
N LEU A 127 43.92 19.34 -2.18
CA LEU A 127 42.48 19.46 -2.38
C LEU A 127 41.95 18.34 -3.29
N GLU A 128 42.65 18.04 -4.37
CA GLU A 128 42.32 16.94 -5.29
C GLU A 128 42.22 15.59 -4.56
N ARG A 129 43.19 15.25 -3.70
CA ARG A 129 43.14 14.02 -2.90
C ARG A 129 41.92 13.94 -1.98
N LEU A 130 41.47 15.07 -1.42
CA LEU A 130 40.29 15.11 -0.56
C LEU A 130 39.00 14.96 -1.36
N LEU A 131 38.92 15.64 -2.51
CA LEU A 131 37.71 15.66 -3.35
C LEU A 131 37.48 14.32 -4.06
N ILE A 132 38.52 13.65 -4.56
CA ILE A 132 38.40 12.33 -5.20
C ILE A 132 37.82 11.28 -4.23
N LYS A 133 38.15 11.35 -2.94
CA LYS A 133 37.58 10.44 -1.94
C LYS A 133 36.08 10.67 -1.70
N ARG A 134 35.61 11.91 -1.88
CA ARG A 134 34.23 12.31 -1.57
C ARG A 134 33.27 12.22 -2.77
N TYR A 135 33.76 12.50 -3.97
CA TYR A 135 32.95 12.62 -5.18
C TYR A 135 33.28 11.51 -6.18
N LYS A 136 32.25 10.85 -6.73
CA LYS A 136 32.43 9.73 -7.68
C LYS A 136 32.80 10.22 -9.07
N ARG A 137 32.24 11.35 -9.50
CA ARG A 137 32.55 11.99 -10.78
C ARG A 137 33.37 13.23 -10.47
N PHE A 138 34.68 13.12 -10.59
CA PHE A 138 35.63 14.19 -10.34
C PHE A 138 36.31 14.59 -11.65
N ARG A 139 36.46 15.90 -11.87
CA ARG A 139 37.16 16.48 -13.02
C ARG A 139 37.99 17.68 -12.59
N ARG A 140 39.10 17.88 -13.29
CA ARG A 140 40.03 18.99 -13.10
C ARG A 140 40.23 19.69 -14.44
N LYS A 141 40.27 21.02 -14.44
CA LYS A 141 40.72 21.84 -15.57
C LYS A 141 41.70 22.87 -15.04
N ASP A 142 42.91 22.86 -15.58
CA ASP A 142 43.92 23.86 -15.29
C ASP A 142 43.91 24.92 -16.41
N THR A 143 43.99 26.19 -16.01
CA THR A 143 44.28 27.34 -16.86
C THR A 143 45.49 28.07 -16.27
N ASP A 144 46.12 28.93 -17.08
CA ASP A 144 47.28 29.73 -16.65
C ASP A 144 46.98 30.52 -15.37
N THR A 145 45.74 30.96 -15.20
CA THR A 145 45.29 31.80 -14.09
C THR A 145 44.59 31.05 -12.96
N ALA A 146 43.97 29.87 -13.19
CA ALA A 146 43.20 29.16 -12.17
C ALA A 146 43.16 27.62 -12.37
N THR A 147 42.95 26.87 -11.28
CA THR A 147 42.71 25.42 -11.33
C THR A 147 41.30 25.16 -10.82
N THR A 148 40.44 24.61 -11.67
CA THR A 148 39.02 24.38 -11.36
C THR A 148 38.75 22.89 -11.15
N PHE A 149 38.09 22.57 -10.04
CA PHE A 149 37.62 21.22 -9.73
C PHE A 149 36.10 21.12 -9.85
N TYR A 150 35.61 20.03 -10.42
CA TYR A 150 34.19 19.66 -10.42
C TYR A 150 34.04 18.29 -9.78
N GLY A 151 33.13 18.19 -8.79
CA GLY A 151 32.82 16.95 -8.08
C GLY A 151 31.32 16.74 -7.98
N GLU A 152 30.83 15.59 -8.44
CA GLU A 152 29.43 15.19 -8.32
C GLU A 152 29.29 13.88 -7.54
N LYS A 153 28.26 13.82 -6.68
CA LYS A 153 27.81 12.61 -6.00
C LYS A 153 26.29 12.52 -6.12
N GLY A 154 25.77 11.31 -6.31
CA GLY A 154 24.33 11.07 -6.31
C GLY A 154 23.65 11.21 -7.67
N ALA A 155 24.36 11.00 -8.79
CA ALA A 155 23.78 11.07 -10.15
C ALA A 155 22.52 10.19 -10.33
N TYR A 156 22.42 9.07 -9.61
CA TYR A 156 21.23 8.20 -9.62
C TYR A 156 19.96 8.84 -9.01
N SER A 157 20.10 9.91 -8.23
CA SER A 157 18.95 10.62 -7.63
C SER A 157 17.96 11.13 -8.67
N HIS A 158 18.42 11.43 -9.90
CA HIS A 158 17.56 11.80 -11.02
C HIS A 158 16.53 10.71 -11.37
N PHE A 159 16.80 9.44 -11.01
CA PHE A 159 15.89 8.33 -11.25
C PHE A 159 14.92 8.03 -10.09
N GLY A 160 15.05 8.71 -8.95
CA GLY A 160 14.23 8.42 -7.76
C GLY A 160 12.73 8.50 -8.01
N VAL A 161 12.29 9.49 -8.80
CA VAL A 161 10.86 9.66 -9.16
C VAL A 161 10.30 8.45 -9.93
N TYR A 162 11.11 7.77 -10.74
CA TYR A 162 10.66 6.62 -11.53
C TYR A 162 10.46 5.39 -10.65
N ILE A 163 11.29 5.23 -9.62
CA ILE A 163 11.12 4.16 -8.62
C ILE A 163 9.80 4.37 -7.87
N VAL A 164 9.53 5.61 -7.44
CA VAL A 164 8.26 5.96 -6.78
C VAL A 164 7.08 5.69 -7.69
N HIS A 165 7.10 6.18 -8.93
CA HIS A 165 6.02 5.94 -9.89
C HIS A 165 5.82 4.45 -10.18
N ALA A 166 6.90 3.68 -10.37
CA ALA A 166 6.83 2.24 -10.58
C ALA A 166 6.18 1.54 -9.38
N SER A 167 6.54 1.90 -8.15
CA SER A 167 5.95 1.31 -6.95
C SER A 167 4.44 1.56 -6.86
N ILE A 168 4.00 2.78 -7.15
CA ILE A 168 2.57 3.14 -7.18
C ILE A 168 1.86 2.35 -8.27
N LEU A 169 2.42 2.25 -9.47
CA LEU A 169 1.84 1.49 -10.58
C LEU A 169 1.72 0.00 -10.24
N ILE A 170 2.71 -0.59 -9.57
CA ILE A 170 2.66 -2.00 -9.12
C ILE A 170 1.53 -2.21 -8.12
N ILE A 171 1.39 -1.32 -7.13
CA ILE A 171 0.32 -1.40 -6.12
C ILE A 171 -1.05 -1.29 -6.80
N ILE A 172 -1.24 -0.32 -7.70
CA ILE A 172 -2.50 -0.14 -8.42
C ILE A 172 -2.80 -1.34 -9.31
N ALA A 173 -1.81 -1.88 -10.02
CA ALA A 173 -1.98 -3.08 -10.84
C ALA A 173 -2.42 -4.28 -9.98
N GLY A 174 -1.78 -4.50 -8.83
CA GLY A 174 -2.18 -5.53 -7.87
C GLY A 174 -3.61 -5.35 -7.36
N ALA A 175 -4.01 -4.12 -7.03
CA ALA A 175 -5.36 -3.80 -6.61
C ALA A 175 -6.41 -4.06 -7.71
N ILE A 176 -6.12 -3.67 -8.95
CA ILE A 176 -7.01 -3.94 -10.10
C ILE A 176 -7.12 -5.44 -10.36
N ILE A 177 -6.00 -6.17 -10.36
CA ILE A 177 -5.98 -7.62 -10.54
C ILE A 177 -6.80 -8.31 -9.43
N GLY A 178 -6.58 -7.92 -8.18
CA GLY A 178 -7.34 -8.43 -7.03
C GLY A 178 -8.83 -8.13 -7.14
N SER A 179 -9.20 -6.93 -7.56
CA SER A 179 -10.60 -6.54 -7.78
C SER A 179 -11.26 -7.34 -8.90
N LEU A 180 -10.56 -7.59 -10.01
CA LEU A 180 -11.14 -8.28 -11.16
C LEU A 180 -11.24 -9.79 -10.95
N TRP A 181 -10.16 -10.44 -10.52
CA TRP A 181 -10.06 -11.91 -10.42
C TRP A 181 -10.21 -12.47 -9.01
N GLY A 182 -10.07 -11.63 -7.98
CA GLY A 182 -10.26 -12.06 -6.60
C GLY A 182 -11.73 -12.34 -6.27
N PHE A 183 -11.91 -13.05 -5.16
CA PHE A 183 -13.21 -13.18 -4.53
C PHE A 183 -13.03 -13.05 -3.02
N GLU A 184 -14.05 -12.51 -2.39
CA GLU A 184 -14.19 -12.45 -0.94
C GLU A 184 -15.50 -13.14 -0.59
N GLY A 185 -15.48 -13.94 0.46
CA GLY A 185 -16.64 -14.69 0.89
C GLY A 185 -16.67 -14.88 2.39
N PHE A 186 -17.87 -15.12 2.89
CA PHE A 186 -18.14 -15.29 4.31
C PHE A 186 -18.72 -16.67 4.54
N VAL A 187 -18.38 -17.24 5.69
CA VAL A 187 -18.98 -18.46 6.18
C VAL A 187 -19.07 -18.37 7.69
N ASN A 188 -20.25 -18.72 8.22
CA ASN A 188 -20.44 -18.93 9.64
C ASN A 188 -20.29 -20.42 9.90
N LEU A 189 -19.36 -20.80 10.77
CA LEU A 189 -19.02 -22.19 11.04
C LEU A 189 -18.99 -22.39 12.56
N ALA A 190 -20.01 -23.07 13.10
CA ALA A 190 -20.07 -23.41 14.52
C ALA A 190 -19.11 -24.55 14.87
N GLU A 191 -18.81 -24.72 16.16
CA GLU A 191 -17.99 -25.83 16.63
C GLU A 191 -18.59 -27.18 16.20
N GLY A 192 -17.75 -28.03 15.60
CA GLY A 192 -18.14 -29.33 15.04
C GLY A 192 -18.71 -29.27 13.62
N GLU A 193 -19.08 -28.09 13.12
CA GLU A 193 -19.57 -27.94 11.75
C GLU A 193 -18.43 -27.93 10.73
N PHE A 194 -18.77 -28.38 9.52
CA PHE A 194 -17.88 -28.39 8.38
C PHE A 194 -18.60 -27.90 7.12
N THR A 195 -17.85 -27.29 6.21
CA THR A 195 -18.37 -26.78 4.94
C THR A 195 -17.29 -26.83 3.87
N ASP A 196 -17.70 -27.12 2.64
CA ASP A 196 -16.88 -26.97 1.43
C ASP A 196 -17.36 -25.78 0.58
N THR A 197 -18.23 -24.92 1.12
CA THR A 197 -18.75 -23.75 0.40
C THR A 197 -18.63 -22.47 1.21
N VAL A 198 -18.46 -21.36 0.50
CA VAL A 198 -18.45 -20.00 1.05
C VAL A 198 -19.43 -19.11 0.29
N TYR A 199 -20.08 -18.19 0.98
CA TYR A 199 -20.98 -17.24 0.32
C TYR A 199 -20.19 -16.05 -0.22
N VAL A 200 -20.12 -15.93 -1.55
CA VAL A 200 -19.44 -14.82 -2.23
C VAL A 200 -20.47 -13.73 -2.49
N GLY A 201 -20.49 -12.72 -1.62
CA GLY A 201 -21.50 -11.68 -1.65
C GLY A 201 -21.60 -10.97 -3.01
N ARG A 202 -20.46 -10.73 -3.68
CA ARG A 202 -20.39 -10.07 -4.99
C ARG A 202 -21.14 -10.81 -6.09
N GLN A 203 -21.04 -12.14 -6.08
CA GLN A 203 -21.69 -13.00 -7.07
C GLN A 203 -23.09 -13.43 -6.61
N LYS A 204 -23.47 -13.09 -5.36
CA LYS A 204 -24.68 -13.58 -4.67
C LYS A 204 -24.84 -15.09 -4.78
N SER A 205 -23.73 -15.81 -4.76
CA SER A 205 -23.68 -17.24 -4.99
C SER A 205 -22.79 -17.93 -3.97
N LEU A 206 -23.06 -19.23 -3.77
CA LEU A 206 -22.17 -20.10 -3.03
C LEU A 206 -21.05 -20.54 -3.97
N LYS A 207 -19.80 -20.37 -3.51
CA LYS A 207 -18.62 -20.88 -4.19
C LYS A 207 -18.14 -22.13 -3.47
N LYS A 208 -18.03 -23.23 -4.23
CA LYS A 208 -17.42 -24.48 -3.74
C LYS A 208 -15.89 -24.33 -3.69
N LEU A 209 -15.31 -24.82 -2.61
CA LEU A 209 -13.89 -24.93 -2.36
C LEU A 209 -13.39 -26.33 -2.74
N ASP A 210 -12.10 -26.45 -3.02
CA ASP A 210 -11.45 -27.73 -3.34
C ASP A 210 -11.11 -28.54 -2.07
N TYR A 211 -11.59 -28.09 -0.91
CA TYR A 211 -11.36 -28.70 0.40
C TYR A 211 -12.50 -28.32 1.35
N THR A 212 -12.70 -29.13 2.37
CA THR A 212 -13.64 -28.88 3.46
C THR A 212 -12.94 -28.17 4.61
N VAL A 213 -13.56 -27.14 5.16
CA VAL A 213 -13.13 -26.46 6.38
C VAL A 213 -14.04 -26.92 7.51
N ARG A 214 -13.46 -27.38 8.61
CA ARG A 214 -14.16 -27.76 9.84
C ARG A 214 -13.69 -26.89 11.00
N CYS A 215 -14.62 -26.38 11.79
CA CYS A 215 -14.32 -25.71 13.05
C CYS A 215 -14.26 -26.79 14.15
N ASP A 216 -13.05 -27.13 14.60
CA ASP A 216 -12.88 -28.13 15.65
C ASP A 216 -13.27 -27.55 17.01
N LYS A 217 -12.88 -26.29 17.27
CA LYS A 217 -13.14 -25.60 18.54
C LYS A 217 -13.01 -24.09 18.37
N PHE A 218 -13.84 -23.34 19.07
CA PHE A 218 -13.76 -21.90 19.24
C PHE A 218 -13.57 -21.56 20.72
N SER A 219 -12.61 -20.68 21.01
CA SER A 219 -12.32 -20.27 22.38
C SER A 219 -12.03 -18.79 22.46
N ILE A 220 -12.45 -18.20 23.58
CA ILE A 220 -12.17 -16.80 23.92
C ILE A 220 -11.38 -16.81 25.22
N ALA A 221 -10.17 -16.27 25.19
CA ALA A 221 -9.42 -15.98 26.40
C ALA A 221 -9.78 -14.58 26.88
N TYR A 222 -9.91 -14.39 28.19
CA TYR A 222 -10.17 -13.09 28.81
C TYR A 222 -9.00 -12.69 29.72
N TYR A 223 -8.77 -11.39 29.85
CA TYR A 223 -7.96 -10.84 30.93
C TYR A 223 -8.75 -10.88 32.26
N ASP A 224 -8.05 -10.72 33.38
CA ASP A 224 -8.67 -10.70 34.72
C ASP A 224 -9.74 -9.59 34.88
N ASN A 225 -9.62 -8.51 34.10
CA ASN A 225 -10.58 -7.42 34.04
C ASN A 225 -11.83 -7.72 33.16
N GLY A 226 -11.96 -8.94 32.65
CA GLY A 226 -13.07 -9.37 31.81
C GLY A 226 -12.99 -8.95 30.34
N MET A 227 -11.93 -8.25 29.92
CA MET A 227 -11.76 -7.89 28.50
C MET A 227 -11.32 -9.12 27.68
N PRO A 228 -11.88 -9.35 26.48
CA PRO A 228 -11.38 -10.36 25.56
C PRO A 228 -9.90 -10.12 25.23
N LYS A 229 -9.09 -11.14 25.49
CA LYS A 229 -7.65 -11.19 25.20
C LYS A 229 -7.37 -11.81 23.84
N GLU A 230 -8.07 -12.88 23.51
CA GLU A 230 -7.83 -13.65 22.29
C GLU A 230 -9.11 -14.32 21.83
N TYR A 231 -9.35 -14.29 20.52
CA TYR A 231 -10.35 -15.10 19.83
C TYR A 231 -9.61 -16.12 18.99
N ARG A 232 -9.85 -17.40 19.27
CA ARG A 232 -9.15 -18.52 18.62
C ARG A 232 -10.14 -19.53 18.07
N SER A 233 -10.02 -19.83 16.79
CA SER A 233 -10.71 -20.93 16.12
C SER A 233 -9.69 -22.00 15.71
N ASP A 234 -9.75 -23.18 16.30
CA ASP A 234 -8.97 -24.34 15.85
C ASP A 234 -9.68 -24.94 14.63
N LEU A 235 -9.03 -24.85 13.46
CA LEU A 235 -9.60 -25.27 12.20
C LEU A 235 -8.86 -26.49 11.63
N SER A 236 -9.64 -27.42 11.08
CA SER A 236 -9.14 -28.53 10.26
C SER A 236 -9.56 -28.31 8.81
N PHE A 237 -8.60 -28.43 7.89
CA PHE A 237 -8.83 -28.39 6.45
C PHE A 237 -8.66 -29.81 5.92
N LEU A 238 -9.68 -30.33 5.23
CA LEU A 238 -9.75 -31.70 4.76
C LEU A 238 -9.88 -31.77 3.24
N GLU A 239 -9.15 -32.69 2.62
CA GLU A 239 -9.27 -33.04 1.21
C GLU A 239 -9.43 -34.56 1.12
N ASN A 240 -10.48 -35.04 0.45
CA ASN A 240 -10.82 -36.48 0.39
C ASN A 240 -10.84 -37.16 1.77
N ASN A 241 -11.40 -36.48 2.78
CA ASN A 241 -11.44 -36.90 4.20
C ASN A 241 -10.08 -37.04 4.91
N ALA A 242 -8.97 -36.65 4.28
CA ALA A 242 -7.66 -36.55 4.93
C ALA A 242 -7.42 -35.11 5.38
N VAL A 243 -6.93 -34.92 6.60
CA VAL A 243 -6.56 -33.61 7.12
C VAL A 243 -5.28 -33.15 6.42
N ILE A 244 -5.37 -32.11 5.60
CA ILE A 244 -4.23 -31.51 4.89
C ILE A 244 -3.54 -30.44 5.74
N PHE A 245 -4.28 -29.81 6.66
CA PHE A 245 -3.77 -28.82 7.59
C PHE A 245 -4.69 -28.73 8.80
N GLN A 246 -4.09 -28.60 9.99
CA GLN A 246 -4.81 -28.31 11.22
C GLN A 246 -4.05 -27.22 11.98
N GLY A 247 -4.73 -26.19 12.42
CA GLY A 247 -4.09 -25.11 13.16
C GLY A 247 -5.05 -24.02 13.64
N PRO A 248 -4.57 -23.15 14.53
CA PRO A 248 -5.35 -22.04 15.04
C PRO A 248 -5.45 -20.90 14.02
N LEU A 249 -6.64 -20.34 13.89
CA LEU A 249 -6.93 -19.06 13.24
C LEU A 249 -7.20 -18.01 14.31
N LEU A 250 -6.44 -16.91 14.29
CA LEU A 250 -6.56 -15.78 15.23
C LEU A 250 -6.85 -14.48 14.46
N VAL A 251 -7.39 -13.46 15.13
CA VAL A 251 -7.79 -12.16 14.53
C VAL A 251 -6.69 -11.51 13.68
N ASN A 252 -5.43 -11.64 14.08
CA ASN A 252 -4.27 -11.07 13.34
C ASN A 252 -3.32 -12.13 12.78
N HIS A 253 -3.69 -13.42 12.87
CA HIS A 253 -2.89 -14.54 12.35
C HIS A 253 -3.75 -15.38 11.40
N PRO A 254 -3.89 -14.93 10.14
CA PRO A 254 -4.69 -15.63 9.14
C PRO A 254 -4.01 -16.92 8.68
N VAL A 255 -4.84 -17.91 8.34
CA VAL A 255 -4.39 -19.19 7.77
C VAL A 255 -4.55 -19.15 6.25
N THR A 256 -3.56 -19.62 5.50
CA THR A 256 -3.61 -19.64 4.03
C THR A 256 -3.54 -21.07 3.51
N ILE A 257 -4.55 -21.50 2.76
CA ILE A 257 -4.66 -22.85 2.18
C ILE A 257 -4.95 -22.71 0.69
N LYS A 258 -4.15 -23.35 -0.16
CA LYS A 258 -4.28 -23.33 -1.64
C LYS A 258 -4.55 -21.93 -2.24
N GLY A 259 -3.88 -20.90 -1.71
CA GLY A 259 -4.02 -19.52 -2.18
C GLY A 259 -5.23 -18.74 -1.63
N ILE A 260 -6.06 -19.37 -0.80
CA ILE A 260 -7.18 -18.70 -0.10
C ILE A 260 -6.76 -18.42 1.33
N LYS A 261 -6.95 -17.17 1.76
CA LYS A 261 -6.61 -16.71 3.10
C LYS A 261 -7.88 -16.58 3.94
N PHE A 262 -7.92 -17.27 5.07
CA PHE A 262 -9.01 -17.24 6.04
C PHE A 262 -8.68 -16.25 7.15
N TYR A 263 -9.68 -15.48 7.56
CA TYR A 263 -9.59 -14.49 8.63
C TYR A 263 -10.70 -14.73 9.63
N GLN A 264 -10.39 -14.55 10.92
CA GLN A 264 -11.40 -14.51 11.97
C GLN A 264 -12.06 -13.12 11.94
N ALA A 265 -13.19 -13.00 11.23
CA ALA A 265 -13.85 -11.71 11.03
C ALA A 265 -14.83 -11.34 12.16
N SER A 266 -15.55 -12.33 12.70
CA SER A 266 -16.56 -12.13 13.75
C SER A 266 -16.80 -13.40 14.56
N TYR A 267 -17.60 -13.29 15.61
CA TYR A 267 -18.12 -14.39 16.41
C TYR A 267 -19.60 -14.12 16.74
N GLY A 268 -20.34 -15.18 17.06
CA GLY A 268 -21.76 -15.08 17.36
C GLY A 268 -22.17 -16.07 18.44
N THR A 269 -23.43 -15.98 18.87
CA THR A 269 -24.02 -16.90 19.83
C THR A 269 -24.78 -18.00 19.11
N ILE A 270 -24.55 -19.25 19.49
CA ILE A 270 -25.35 -20.38 19.05
C ILE A 270 -26.47 -20.59 20.08
N PRO A 271 -27.76 -20.63 19.67
CA PRO A 271 -28.85 -20.95 20.59
C PRO A 271 -28.61 -22.31 21.27
N GLY A 272 -28.65 -22.35 22.60
CA GLY A 272 -28.47 -23.58 23.38
C GLY A 272 -27.08 -23.83 23.97
N GLY A 273 -26.14 -22.88 23.85
CA GLY A 273 -24.83 -22.96 24.51
C GLY A 273 -24.92 -22.98 26.05
N ARG A 274 -24.00 -23.71 26.69
CA ARG A 274 -23.87 -23.76 28.16
C ARG A 274 -23.56 -22.36 28.71
N VAL A 275 -24.46 -21.83 29.55
CA VAL A 275 -24.26 -20.56 30.26
C VAL A 275 -23.35 -20.83 31.46
N HIS A 276 -22.20 -20.15 31.53
CA HIS A 276 -21.34 -20.18 32.72
C HIS A 276 -21.75 -19.04 33.65
N ILE A 277 -22.55 -19.35 34.67
CA ILE A 277 -22.97 -18.40 35.70
C ILE A 277 -22.00 -18.52 36.88
N THR A 278 -21.24 -17.47 37.15
CA THR A 278 -20.46 -17.37 38.39
C THR A 278 -21.23 -16.48 39.36
N ILE A 279 -21.71 -17.07 40.46
CA ILE A 279 -22.38 -16.34 41.55
C ILE A 279 -21.37 -16.15 42.67
N THR A 280 -20.87 -14.93 42.83
CA THR A 280 -20.07 -14.54 44.00
C THR A 280 -20.98 -13.94 45.06
N ARG A 281 -20.98 -14.53 46.26
CA ARG A 281 -21.70 -13.99 47.40
C ARG A 281 -20.85 -12.86 47.99
N GLY A 282 -21.32 -11.62 47.89
CA GLY A 282 -20.68 -10.49 48.52
C GLY A 282 -20.79 -10.58 50.03
N ASN A 283 -19.78 -11.15 50.69
CA ASN A 283 -19.48 -10.83 52.07
C ASN A 283 -18.03 -11.21 52.40
N ASP A 284 -17.16 -10.22 52.31
CA ASP A 284 -16.09 -10.06 53.30
C ASP A 284 -16.01 -8.57 53.67
N LYS A 285 -16.91 -8.19 54.57
CA LYS A 285 -16.59 -7.17 55.56
C LYS A 285 -15.96 -7.93 56.73
N GLY A 286 -14.65 -7.79 56.91
CA GLY A 286 -13.95 -8.45 58.01
C GLY A 286 -12.49 -8.06 58.14
N THR A 287 -12.28 -6.91 58.82
CA THR A 287 -11.03 -6.37 59.42
C THR A 287 -9.90 -5.92 58.51
#